data_AF-A0A2W4KF47-F1
#
_entry.id   AF-A0A2W4KF47-F1
#
_cell.length_a   1.000
_cell.length_b   1.000
_cell.length_c   1.000
_cell.angle_alpha   90.00
_cell.angle_beta   90.00
_cell.angle_gamma   90.00
#
_symmetry.space_group_name_H-M   'P 1'
#
loop_
_entity.id
_entity.type
_entity.pdbx_description
1 polymer ?
#
loop_
_entity_poly.entity_id
_entity_poly.type
_entity_poly.pdbx_seq_one_letter_code
_entity_poly.pdbx_strand_id
1 'polypeptide(L)' 'MRILVGGFGKAEIARALERLNDPDIEVAVTNDYQAAQALKSGQADYYFGACASGGGASLGVLVGLLG' A
#
# COMPACT_ATOMS: atom_id res chain seq x y z
N MET A 1 7.80 2.06 11.13
CA MET A 1 6.79 2.51 10.15
C MET A 1 6.47 1.36 9.21
N ARG A 2 5.21 0.93 9.17
CA ARG A 2 4.74 -0.19 8.36
C ARG A 2 3.99 0.33 7.13
N ILE A 3 4.56 0.04 5.97
CA ILE A 3 4.07 0.47 4.67
C ILE A 3 3.51 -0.73 3.91
N LEU A 4 2.25 -0.65 3.52
CA LEU A 4 1.60 -1.63 2.67
C LEU A 4 1.65 -1.19 1.22
N VAL A 5 1.83 -2.14 0.30
CA VAL A 5 1.94 -1.85 -1.13
C VAL A 5 1.02 -2.74 -1.93
N GLY A 6 0.19 -2.19 -2.82
CA GLY A 6 -0.75 -2.97 -3.61
C GLY A 6 -1.05 -2.38 -4.98
N GLY A 7 -2.00 -2.99 -5.69
CA GLY A 7 -2.35 -2.59 -7.06
C GLY A 7 -1.32 -2.96 -8.13
N PHE A 8 -1.33 -2.19 -9.22
CA PHE A 8 -0.43 -2.33 -10.36
C PHE A 8 0.99 -1.85 -10.01
N GLY A 9 2.03 -2.54 -10.49
CA GLY A 9 3.42 -2.15 -10.22
C GLY A 9 3.89 -2.32 -8.77
N LYS A 10 3.11 -2.96 -7.88
CA LYS A 10 3.42 -3.11 -6.44
C LYS A 10 4.82 -3.67 -6.13
N ALA A 11 5.34 -4.58 -6.96
CA ALA A 11 6.68 -5.14 -6.77
C ALA A 11 7.80 -4.14 -7.09
N GLU A 12 7.54 -3.16 -7.96
CA GLU A 12 8.49 -2.09 -8.27
C GLU A 12 8.45 -1.00 -7.20
N ILE A 13 7.25 -0.66 -6.72
CA ILE A 13 7.06 0.25 -5.59
C ILE A 13 7.72 -0.32 -4.33
N ALA A 14 7.49 -1.59 -4.00
CA ALA A 14 8.11 -2.24 -2.84
C ALA A 14 9.65 -2.17 -2.92
N ARG A 15 10.22 -2.53 -4.09
CA ARG A 15 11.67 -2.43 -4.32
C ARG A 15 12.19 -1.00 -4.23
N ALA A 16 11.40 0.00 -4.63
CA ALA A 16 11.79 1.41 -4.50
C ALA A 16 11.85 1.84 -3.03
N LEU A 17 10.90 1.37 -2.21
CA LEU A 17 10.88 1.63 -0.77
C LEU A 17 12.01 0.88 -0.05
N GLU A 18 12.27 -0.39 -0.39
CA GLU A 18 13.37 -1.17 0.19
C GLU A 18 14.76 -0.53 -0.09
N ARG A 19 14.93 0.14 -1.24
CA ARG A 19 16.17 0.86 -1.57
C ARG A 19 16.47 2.06 -0.68
N LEU A 20 15.50 2.54 0.10
CA LEU A 20 15.74 3.58 1.10
C LEU A 20 16.69 3.09 2.20
N ASN A 21 16.78 1.75 2.39
CA ASN A 21 17.66 1.10 3.36
C ASN A 21 17.51 1.67 4.78
N ASP A 22 16.28 2.04 5.12
CA ASP A 22 15.89 2.55 6.42
C ASP A 22 15.40 1.38 7.29
N PRO A 23 16.07 1.07 8.40
CA PRO A 23 15.71 -0.06 9.26
C PRO A 23 14.37 0.13 9.98
N ASP A 24 13.87 1.36 10.08
CA ASP A 24 12.58 1.65 10.72
C ASP A 24 11.41 1.45 9.74
N ILE A 25 11.66 1.12 8.47
CA ILE A 25 10.62 0.89 7.46
C ILE A 25 10.43 -0.61 7.22
N GLU A 26 9.23 -1.10 7.50
CA GLU A 26 8.78 -2.44 7.10
C GLU A 26 7.85 -2.31 5.89
N VAL A 27 8.18 -2.96 4.77
CA VAL A 27 7.38 -2.93 3.54
C VAL A 27 6.73 -4.29 3.31
N ALA A 28 5.42 -4.31 3.07
CA ALA A 28 4.70 -5.55 2.76
C ALA A 28 3.79 -5.39 1.54
N VAL A 29 3.90 -6.32 0.59
CA VAL A 29 3.02 -6.39 -0.59
C VAL A 29 1.68 -7.03 -0.21
N THR A 30 0.58 -6.41 -0.60
CA THR A 30 -0.79 -6.84 -0.27
C THR A 30 -1.79 -6.50 -1.40
N ASN A 31 -3.09 -6.63 -1.12
CA ASN A 31 -4.18 -6.16 -1.96
C ASN A 31 -4.97 -5.05 -1.26
N ASP A 32 -5.78 -4.30 -2.03
CA ASP A 32 -6.50 -3.12 -1.54
C ASP A 32 -7.41 -3.43 -0.34
N TYR A 33 -8.04 -4.61 -0.32
CA TYR A 33 -8.95 -5.02 0.75
C TYR A 33 -8.20 -5.28 2.06
N GLN A 34 -7.15 -6.09 2.02
CA GLN A 34 -6.32 -6.40 3.20
C GLN A 34 -5.62 -5.16 3.73
N ALA A 35 -5.13 -4.29 2.82
CA ALA A 35 -4.54 -3.01 3.19
C ALA A 35 -5.53 -2.13 3.95
N ALA A 36 -6.76 -2.00 3.47
CA ALA A 36 -7.79 -1.23 4.14
C ALA A 36 -8.08 -1.76 5.55
N GLN A 37 -8.17 -3.08 5.73
CA GLN A 37 -8.38 -3.69 7.05
C GLN A 37 -7.22 -3.40 8.01
N ALA A 38 -5.98 -3.59 7.54
CA ALA A 38 -4.78 -3.35 8.34
C ALA A 38 -4.68 -1.87 8.78
N LEU A 39 -4.85 -0.93 7.85
CA LEU A 39 -4.87 0.51 8.15
C LEU A 39 -5.97 0.86 9.16
N LYS A 40 -7.20 0.40 8.94
CA LYS A 40 -8.34 0.67 9.85
C LYS A 40 -8.12 0.16 11.27
N SER A 41 -7.39 -0.95 11.40
CA SER A 41 -7.05 -1.54 12.70
C SER A 41 -5.75 -1.01 13.33
N GLY A 42 -5.07 -0.04 12.70
CA GLY A 42 -3.79 0.49 13.19
C GLY A 42 -2.61 -0.47 13.04
N GLN A 43 -2.74 -1.52 12.23
CA GLN A 43 -1.68 -2.49 11.94
C GLN A 43 -0.74 -2.03 10.81
N ALA A 44 -1.01 -0.89 10.18
CA ALA A 44 -0.15 -0.26 9.20
C ALA A 44 -0.30 1.26 9.26
N ASP A 45 0.76 1.97 8.86
CA ASP A 45 0.82 3.42 8.88
C ASP A 45 0.44 4.03 7.53
N TYR A 46 0.91 3.43 6.43
CA TYR A 46 0.74 3.94 5.08
C TYR A 46 0.40 2.85 4.08
N TYR A 47 -0.27 3.25 2.99
CA TYR A 47 -0.46 2.40 1.82
C TYR A 47 -0.05 3.14 0.54
N PHE A 48 0.77 2.48 -0.29
CA PHE A 48 1.10 2.95 -1.63
C PHE A 48 0.53 1.98 -2.67
N GLY A 49 -0.26 2.49 -3.60
CA GLY A 49 -0.78 1.69 -4.69
C GLY A 49 -1.03 2.51 -5.94
N ALA A 50 -1.06 1.83 -7.07
CA ALA A 50 -1.39 2.41 -8.36
C ALA A 50 -2.43 1.53 -9.08
N CYS A 51 -3.24 2.12 -9.95
CA CYS A 51 -4.04 1.36 -10.92
C CYS A 51 -3.35 1.36 -12.29
N ALA A 52 -3.72 0.42 -13.16
CA ALA A 52 -3.12 0.27 -14.48
C ALA A 52 -3.19 1.53 -15.37
N SER A 53 -4.16 2.41 -15.15
CA SER A 53 -4.31 3.67 -15.89
C SER A 53 -3.77 4.90 -15.15
N GLY A 54 -3.26 4.74 -13.93
CA GLY A 54 -2.92 5.86 -13.03
C GLY A 54 -4.12 6.67 -12.52
N GLY A 55 -5.34 6.42 -13.02
CA GLY A 55 -6.57 7.17 -12.68
C GLY A 55 -7.21 6.83 -11.33
N GLY A 56 -6.53 6.10 -10.45
CA GLY A 56 -6.98 5.85 -9.07
C GLY A 56 -8.15 4.87 -8.88
N ALA A 57 -8.68 4.23 -9.95
CA ALA A 57 -9.86 3.36 -9.83
C ALA A 57 -9.69 2.17 -8.85
N SER A 58 -8.50 1.55 -8.77
CA SER A 58 -8.24 0.49 -7.78
C SER A 58 -8.12 1.03 -6.35
N LEU A 59 -7.68 2.28 -6.18
CA LEU A 59 -7.59 2.96 -4.88
C LEU A 59 -8.98 3.33 -4.34
N GLY A 60 -9.99 3.48 -5.21
CA GLY A 60 -11.35 3.80 -4.80
C GLY A 60 -11.99 2.78 -3.84
N VAL A 61 -11.67 1.49 -3.99
CA VAL A 61 -12.13 0.44 -3.06
C VAL A 61 -11.49 0.61 -1.68
N LEU A 62 -10.17 0.86 -1.63
CA LEU A 62 -9.45 1.08 -0.39
C LEU A 62 -9.98 2.32 0.34
N VAL A 63 -10.13 3.44 -0.39
CA VAL A 63 -10.67 4.69 0.18
C VAL A 63 -12.08 4.47 0.72
N GLY A 64 -12.97 3.83 -0.05
CA GLY A 64 -14.34 3.54 0.41
C GLY A 64 -14.44 2.64 1.65
N LEU A 65 -13.44 1.78 1.90
CA LEU A 65 -13.38 0.93 3.10
C LEU A 65 -12.82 1.66 4.34
N LEU A 66 -11.97 2.65 4.14
CA LEU A 66 -11.40 3.47 5.21
C LEU A 66 -12.39 4.52 5.71
N GLY A 67 -13.30 5.00 4.85
CA GLY A 67 -14.29 6.03 5.18
C GLY A 67 -13.80 7.40 4.75
#